data_AF-A0AAJ8MVJ0-F1
#
_entry.id   AF-A0AAJ8MVJ0-F1
#
_cell.length_a   1.000
_cell.length_b   1.000
_cell.length_c   1.000
_cell.angle_alpha   90.00
_cell.angle_beta   90.00
_cell.angle_gamma   90.00
#
_symmetry.space_group_name_H-M   'P 1'
#
loop_
_entity.id
_entity.type
_entity.pdbx_description
1 polymer ?
#
loop_
_entity_poly.entity_id
_entity_poly.type
_entity_poly.pdbx_seq_one_letter_code
_entity_poly.pdbx_strand_id
1 'polypeptide(L)'
;MSTFTPPKSAYDIYIKHFSAPRSGTEVFLYDEISSLFPNLSVTITQNYNFDLKRYAKESPESVVFKHLDNLQAVSKVQYRRPKRRRDGEGQLRDEVIFGGWDLTWRGKDFKIILAKWKEVMGQQVTQWHVIVDDAEEARNLIQTVSAYCSTPRNVIWVFEQGQWRPEHSLWDAVQKASWDDVVIDPELKRQIQQDYQSFFNAEDIFKDLGVPWKRGMILLGPPGNGKTISLKAIIKEADVPALYVKSFRGHQGEEAGIREIFVRARSEAPCILVLEDLDSLINDQNRAFFLNEIGTTNHFERLDPALSNRPSRFDRKYTFPNPSGADRTDYATYWQNKLRTKPNIDFPQALVNQFADNTNGFSFAYMKEAFVSALLVIASKKTDSVDTLPFSDILLSQVSHLRDQLANGGGDGMASSWAARETAGSGTGSQTCVTVGMRPGNGGFELM
;
A
#
# COMPACT_ATOMS: atom_id res chain seq x y z
N MET A 1 9.80 46.89 56.24
CA MET A 1 10.14 47.03 54.80
C MET A 1 10.21 45.64 54.20
N SER A 2 9.19 45.26 53.43
CA SER A 2 9.15 43.99 52.69
C SER A 2 10.10 44.10 51.49
N THR A 3 11.10 43.24 51.42
CA THR A 3 12.08 43.18 50.34
C THR A 3 11.41 42.68 49.06
N PHE A 4 11.10 43.60 48.14
CA PHE A 4 10.64 43.28 46.80
C PHE A 4 11.81 42.61 46.04
N THR A 5 11.69 41.32 45.79
CA THR A 5 12.64 40.59 44.95
C THR A 5 12.15 40.71 43.51
N PRO A 6 12.89 41.35 42.58
CA PRO A 6 12.42 41.51 41.21
C PRO A 6 12.27 40.15 40.52
N PRO A 7 11.25 39.96 39.67
CA PRO A 7 11.10 38.72 38.90
C PRO A 7 12.33 38.54 37.99
N LYS A 8 12.92 37.34 37.99
CA LYS A 8 14.05 36.98 37.12
C LYS A 8 13.68 37.28 35.67
N SER A 9 14.56 37.94 34.92
CA SER A 9 14.28 38.22 33.50
C SER A 9 14.19 36.91 32.72
N ALA A 10 13.34 36.86 31.69
CA ALA A 10 13.25 35.70 30.80
C ALA A 10 14.62 35.34 30.19
N TYR A 11 15.47 36.35 30.00
CA TYR A 11 16.85 36.18 29.53
C TYR A 11 17.76 35.50 30.57
N ASP A 12 17.66 35.85 31.85
CA ASP A 12 18.46 35.21 32.91
C ASP A 12 18.07 33.74 33.09
N ILE A 13 16.77 33.43 32.94
CA ILE A 13 16.27 32.05 32.94
C ILE A 13 16.82 31.30 31.71
N TYR A 14 16.81 31.93 30.53
CA TYR A 14 17.38 31.37 29.31
C TYR A 14 18.88 31.06 29.48
N ILE A 15 19.68 32.04 29.89
CA ILE A 15 21.12 31.87 30.07
C ILE A 15 21.43 30.80 31.12
N LYS A 16 20.76 30.82 32.28
CA LYS A 16 20.95 29.80 33.33
C LYS A 16 20.64 28.39 32.82
N HIS A 17 19.61 28.23 31.98
CA HIS A 17 19.25 26.94 31.42
C HIS A 17 20.31 26.41 30.43
N PHE A 18 20.88 27.29 29.60
CA PHE A 18 21.87 26.90 28.60
C PHE A 18 23.32 26.87 29.12
N SER A 19 23.59 27.41 30.30
CA SER A 19 24.91 27.39 30.95
C SER A 19 25.09 26.28 32.00
N ALA A 20 24.04 25.53 32.33
CA ALA A 20 24.10 24.44 33.30
C ALA A 20 24.87 23.22 32.73
N PRO A 21 25.70 22.54 33.54
CA PRO A 21 26.34 21.28 33.15
C PRO A 21 25.27 20.24 32.84
N ARG A 22 25.21 19.77 31.60
CA ARG A 22 24.25 18.73 31.19
C ARG A 22 24.85 17.36 31.49
N SER A 23 24.41 16.75 32.58
CA SER A 23 24.43 15.30 32.71
C SER A 23 23.53 14.67 31.63
N GLY A 24 23.72 13.39 31.31
CA GLY A 24 22.86 12.69 30.36
C GLY A 24 21.38 12.88 30.73
N THR A 25 20.63 13.59 29.87
CA THR A 25 19.24 14.00 30.16
C THR A 25 18.34 12.82 30.49
N GLU A 26 18.59 11.68 29.85
CA GLU A 26 17.92 10.41 30.13
C GLU A 26 18.08 9.95 31.59
N VAL A 27 19.31 9.96 32.11
CA VAL A 27 19.62 9.53 33.49
C VAL A 27 19.04 10.51 34.50
N PHE A 28 19.20 11.82 34.23
CA PHE A 28 18.62 12.86 35.08
C PHE A 28 17.09 12.72 35.19
N LEU A 29 16.39 12.55 34.06
CA LEU A 29 14.94 12.36 34.08
C LEU A 29 14.52 11.08 34.79
N TYR A 30 15.28 9.99 34.60
CA TYR A 30 15.04 8.73 35.30
C TYR A 30 15.14 8.90 36.82
N ASP A 31 16.19 9.54 37.33
CA ASP A 31 16.41 9.72 38.76
C ASP A 31 15.35 10.63 39.41
N GLU A 32 15.05 11.75 38.76
CA GLU A 32 14.03 12.71 39.24
C GLU A 32 12.63 12.08 39.24
N ILE A 33 12.26 11.36 38.17
CA ILE A 33 10.97 10.68 38.10
C ILE A 33 10.90 9.52 39.11
N SER A 34 11.96 8.73 39.27
CA SER A 34 12.01 7.67 40.27
C SER A 34 11.87 8.22 41.69
N SER A 35 12.46 9.39 41.97
CA SER A 35 12.33 10.08 43.27
C SER A 35 10.90 10.56 43.55
N LEU A 36 10.12 10.89 42.52
CA LEU A 36 8.70 11.26 42.64
C LEU A 36 7.79 10.05 42.91
N PHE A 37 8.23 8.83 42.58
CA PHE A 37 7.47 7.59 42.74
C PHE A 37 8.27 6.52 43.50
N PRO A 38 8.64 6.77 44.78
CA PRO A 38 9.61 5.93 45.50
C PRO A 38 9.16 4.49 45.76
N ASN A 39 7.85 4.21 45.68
CA ASN A 39 7.28 2.87 45.89
C ASN A 39 6.92 2.15 44.59
N LEU A 40 7.17 2.77 43.43
CA LEU A 40 6.82 2.20 42.13
C LEU A 40 8.10 1.95 41.33
N SER A 41 8.05 0.95 40.46
CA SER A 41 9.08 0.75 39.46
C SER A 41 8.92 1.74 38.31
N VAL A 42 10.04 2.32 37.87
CA VAL A 42 10.10 3.17 36.66
C VAL A 42 10.87 2.42 35.58
N THR A 43 10.22 2.16 34.45
CA THR A 43 10.84 1.53 33.27
C THR A 43 10.86 2.53 32.11
N ILE A 44 12.00 2.66 31.44
CA ILE A 44 12.19 3.60 30.34
C ILE A 44 12.15 2.89 28.97
N THR A 45 11.56 3.53 27.97
CA THR A 45 11.61 3.08 26.56
C THR A 45 11.61 4.29 25.61
N GLN A 46 12.07 4.08 24.38
CA GLN A 46 12.15 5.10 23.34
C GLN A 46 11.16 4.82 22.19
N ASN A 47 10.98 5.81 21.31
CA ASN A 47 10.00 5.79 20.21
C ASN A 47 10.30 4.84 19.04
N TYR A 48 11.25 3.91 19.13
CA TYR A 48 11.62 3.06 17.98
C TYR A 48 10.42 2.32 17.40
N ASN A 49 9.82 1.44 18.20
CA ASN A 49 8.59 0.72 17.86
C ASN A 49 7.48 0.97 18.87
N PHE A 50 7.70 1.78 19.92
CA PHE A 50 6.72 2.03 20.97
C PHE A 50 5.94 3.33 20.72
N ASP A 51 4.68 3.22 20.28
CA ASP A 51 3.74 4.34 20.16
C ASP A 51 2.43 4.04 20.90
N LEU A 52 2.44 4.32 22.20
CA LEU A 52 1.31 4.08 23.07
C LEU A 52 0.06 4.90 22.69
N LYS A 53 0.25 6.11 22.15
CA LYS A 53 -0.87 6.96 21.70
C LYS A 53 -1.56 6.36 20.48
N ARG A 54 -0.80 5.82 19.54
CA ARG A 54 -1.35 5.07 18.41
C ARG A 54 -2.09 3.82 18.87
N TYR A 55 -1.46 3.02 19.73
CA TYR A 55 -2.06 1.79 20.28
C TYR A 55 -3.41 2.07 20.95
N ALA A 56 -3.47 3.08 21.82
CA ALA A 56 -4.72 3.45 22.51
C ALA A 56 -5.82 3.94 21.57
N LYS A 57 -5.46 4.69 20.52
CA LYS A 57 -6.44 5.17 19.52
C LYS A 57 -7.05 4.02 18.72
N GLU A 58 -6.24 3.03 18.35
CA GLU A 58 -6.66 1.91 17.50
C GLU A 58 -7.19 0.71 18.31
N SER A 59 -7.00 0.68 19.63
CA SER A 59 -7.53 -0.33 20.55
C SER A 59 -8.19 0.32 21.78
N PRO A 60 -9.26 1.12 21.59
CA PRO A 60 -9.85 1.96 22.65
C PRO A 60 -10.46 1.14 23.80
N GLU A 61 -10.87 -0.10 23.56
CA GLU A 61 -11.40 -1.00 24.59
C GLU A 61 -10.31 -1.56 25.52
N SER A 62 -9.05 -1.51 25.09
CA SER A 62 -7.91 -2.05 25.84
C SER A 62 -7.19 -1.00 26.68
N VAL A 63 -7.48 0.29 26.47
CA VAL A 63 -6.70 1.38 27.06
C VAL A 63 -7.56 2.60 27.41
N VAL A 64 -7.56 3.00 28.69
CA VAL A 64 -8.13 4.29 29.13
C VAL A 64 -7.00 5.27 29.40
N PHE A 65 -6.98 6.40 28.68
CA PHE A 65 -6.00 7.49 28.84
C PHE A 65 -6.65 8.69 29.53
N LYS A 66 -6.14 9.07 30.71
CA LYS A 66 -6.52 10.32 31.40
C LYS A 66 -5.29 11.16 31.68
N HIS A 67 -5.40 12.48 31.68
CA HIS A 67 -4.28 13.33 32.06
C HIS A 67 -3.93 13.13 33.54
N LEU A 68 -2.64 13.09 33.87
CA LEU A 68 -2.19 13.11 35.26
C LEU A 68 -2.48 14.49 35.85
N ASP A 69 -3.41 14.55 36.81
CA ASP A 69 -3.95 15.80 37.38
C ASP A 69 -2.87 16.73 37.96
N ASN A 70 -1.77 16.16 38.47
CA ASN A 70 -0.68 16.90 39.11
C ASN A 70 0.51 17.20 38.20
N LEU A 71 0.38 17.04 36.88
CA LEU A 71 1.46 17.26 35.93
C LEU A 71 1.07 18.25 34.84
N GLN A 72 1.72 19.42 34.84
CA GLN A 72 1.53 20.42 33.79
C GLN A 72 2.16 19.93 32.47
N ALA A 73 1.31 19.62 31.49
CA ALA A 73 1.78 19.26 30.16
C ALA A 73 2.38 20.47 29.42
N VAL A 74 3.48 20.24 28.71
CA VAL A 74 4.11 21.22 27.83
C VAL A 74 3.88 20.78 26.39
N SER A 75 3.21 21.62 25.59
CA SER A 75 3.01 21.42 24.16
C SER A 75 3.59 22.58 23.35
N LYS A 76 3.89 22.30 22.08
CA LYS A 76 4.14 23.33 21.05
C LYS A 76 3.01 23.28 20.04
N VAL A 77 2.45 24.44 19.72
CA VAL A 77 1.45 24.56 18.64
C VAL A 77 2.19 24.42 17.30
N GLN A 78 1.67 23.55 16.43
CA GLN A 78 2.18 23.39 15.06
C GLN A 78 1.07 23.58 14.05
N TYR A 79 1.37 24.33 12.99
CA TYR A 79 0.51 24.40 11.84
C TYR A 79 0.78 23.24 10.88
N ARG A 80 -0.25 22.44 10.62
CA ARG A 80 -0.24 21.37 9.61
C ARG A 80 -0.98 21.88 8.39
N ARG A 81 -0.23 22.12 7.31
CA ARG A 81 -0.82 22.44 6.00
C ARG A 81 -1.76 21.31 5.55
N PRO A 82 -2.82 21.62 4.78
CA PRO A 82 -3.72 20.61 4.24
C PRO A 82 -2.97 19.70 3.25
N LYS A 83 -3.49 18.49 3.00
CA LYS A 83 -2.89 17.55 2.03
C LYS A 83 -2.84 18.13 0.62
N ARG A 84 -3.82 18.95 0.22
CA ARG A 84 -3.80 19.73 -1.02
C ARG A 84 -4.10 21.18 -0.69
N ARG A 85 -3.47 22.10 -1.42
CA ARG A 85 -3.63 23.56 -1.23
C ARG A 85 -5.10 24.03 -1.25
N ARG A 86 -5.95 23.37 -2.03
CA ARG A 86 -7.38 23.68 -2.16
C ARG A 86 -8.27 23.10 -1.07
N ASP A 87 -7.76 22.18 -0.26
CA ASP A 87 -8.55 21.44 0.74
C ASP A 87 -8.69 22.23 2.06
N GLY A 88 -8.36 23.53 2.07
CA GLY A 88 -8.60 24.46 3.19
C GLY A 88 -7.34 25.16 3.70
N GLU A 89 -7.45 25.83 4.85
CA GLU A 89 -6.38 26.64 5.43
C GLU A 89 -5.49 25.88 6.42
N GLY A 90 -5.46 24.54 6.37
CA GLY A 90 -4.66 23.72 7.30
C GLY A 90 -5.26 23.68 8.71
N GLN A 91 -4.56 23.03 9.64
CA GLN A 91 -5.03 22.85 11.02
C GLN A 91 -3.90 23.08 12.02
N LEU A 92 -4.19 23.80 13.09
CA LEU A 92 -3.31 23.86 14.26
C LEU A 92 -3.40 22.54 15.03
N ARG A 93 -2.26 22.05 15.49
CA ARG A 93 -2.16 20.85 16.31
C ARG A 93 -1.14 21.06 17.42
N ASP A 94 -1.52 20.71 18.63
CA ASP A 94 -0.59 20.67 19.75
C ASP A 94 0.28 19.42 19.70
N GLU A 95 1.59 19.61 19.58
CA GLU A 95 2.56 18.54 19.79
C GLU A 95 3.05 18.57 21.23
N VAL A 96 2.69 17.56 22.01
CA VAL A 96 3.19 17.39 23.38
C VAL A 96 4.70 17.13 23.37
N ILE A 97 5.44 17.95 24.12
CA ILE A 97 6.88 17.87 24.39
C ILE A 97 7.10 17.15 25.72
N PHE A 98 6.33 17.50 26.74
CA PHE A 98 6.34 16.86 28.05
C PHE A 98 4.90 16.66 28.52
N GLY A 99 4.56 15.50 29.06
CA GLY A 99 3.19 15.25 29.53
C GLY A 99 3.05 13.92 30.24
N GLY A 100 1.96 13.79 30.99
CA GLY A 100 1.72 12.67 31.87
C GLY A 100 0.28 12.19 31.76
N TRP A 101 0.09 10.86 31.82
CA TRP A 101 -1.22 10.23 31.77
C TRP A 101 -1.34 9.06 32.73
N ASP A 102 -2.53 8.90 33.32
CA ASP A 102 -2.97 7.65 33.91
C ASP A 102 -3.51 6.75 32.80
N LEU A 103 -3.06 5.49 32.82
CA LEU A 103 -3.29 4.48 31.80
C LEU A 103 -3.84 3.21 32.45
N THR A 104 -5.08 2.82 32.14
CA THR A 104 -5.56 1.48 32.52
C THR A 104 -5.42 0.54 31.34
N TRP A 105 -4.64 -0.53 31.47
CA TRP A 105 -4.43 -1.57 30.45
C TRP A 105 -4.63 -2.96 31.04
N ARG A 106 -5.52 -3.77 30.44
CA ARG A 106 -5.90 -5.11 30.91
C ARG A 106 -6.28 -5.16 32.41
N GLY A 107 -6.96 -4.11 32.88
CA GLY A 107 -7.39 -3.99 34.28
C GLY A 107 -6.31 -3.58 35.28
N LYS A 108 -5.11 -3.23 34.82
CA LYS A 108 -4.04 -2.67 35.66
C LYS A 108 -3.78 -1.21 35.33
N ASP A 109 -3.45 -0.43 36.36
CA ASP A 109 -3.20 1.00 36.24
C ASP A 109 -1.70 1.30 36.16
N PHE A 110 -1.33 2.14 35.21
CA PHE A 110 0.02 2.59 34.95
C PHE A 110 0.03 4.12 34.95
N LYS A 111 1.16 4.70 35.36
CA LYS A 111 1.45 6.12 35.16
C LYS A 111 2.47 6.26 34.03
N ILE A 112 2.16 7.09 33.05
CA ILE A 112 2.98 7.27 31.85
C ILE A 112 3.47 8.70 31.78
N ILE A 113 4.77 8.91 31.65
CA ILE A 113 5.36 10.23 31.42
C ILE A 113 6.14 10.23 30.10
N LEU A 114 5.82 11.16 29.22
CA LEU A 114 6.49 11.42 27.96
C LEU A 114 7.41 12.63 28.09
N ALA A 115 8.64 12.53 27.62
CA ALA A 115 9.57 13.65 27.47
C ALA A 115 10.23 13.64 26.09
N LYS A 116 10.34 14.82 25.48
CA LYS A 116 11.03 15.03 24.20
C LYS A 116 12.10 16.11 24.34
N TRP A 117 13.31 15.83 23.88
CA TRP A 117 14.39 16.81 23.83
C TRP A 117 15.20 16.64 22.53
N LYS A 118 16.15 17.54 22.31
CA LYS A 118 17.11 17.46 21.21
C LYS A 118 18.50 17.16 21.75
N GLU A 119 19.18 16.23 21.11
CA GLU A 119 20.59 15.94 21.37
C GLU A 119 21.51 16.62 20.33
N VAL A 120 22.80 16.34 20.44
CA VAL A 120 23.83 16.85 19.52
C VAL A 120 23.44 16.48 18.09
N MET A 121 23.72 17.38 17.13
CA MET A 121 23.30 17.26 15.72
C MET A 121 21.78 17.35 15.48
N GLY A 122 21.00 17.77 16.48
CA GLY A 122 19.58 18.10 16.30
C GLY A 122 18.66 16.88 16.22
N GLN A 123 19.16 15.68 16.53
CA GLN A 123 18.33 14.49 16.68
C GLN A 123 17.33 14.69 17.81
N GLN A 124 16.05 14.47 17.52
CA GLN A 124 14.99 14.57 18.51
C GLN A 124 14.85 13.22 19.21
N VAL A 125 15.12 13.19 20.51
CA VAL A 125 14.88 12.03 21.35
C VAL A 125 13.50 12.12 21.94
N THR A 126 12.83 10.98 22.07
CA THR A 126 11.58 10.85 22.80
C THR A 126 11.67 9.65 23.72
N GLN A 127 11.45 9.89 25.01
CA GLN A 127 11.51 8.89 26.06
C GLN A 127 10.14 8.79 26.73
N TRP A 128 9.74 7.57 26.99
CA TRP A 128 8.58 7.21 27.80
C TRP A 128 9.05 6.61 29.11
N HIS A 129 8.39 7.00 30.19
CA HIS A 129 8.54 6.41 31.51
C HIS A 129 7.24 5.69 31.82
N VAL A 130 7.32 4.38 32.00
CA VAL A 130 6.22 3.50 32.38
C VAL A 130 6.39 3.17 33.86
N ILE A 131 5.43 3.62 34.67
CA ILE A 131 5.52 3.59 36.12
C ILE A 131 4.39 2.71 36.67
N VAL A 132 4.76 1.68 37.42
CA VAL A 132 3.84 0.64 37.94
C VAL A 132 4.53 -0.09 39.10
N ASP A 133 3.79 -0.84 39.92
CA ASP A 133 4.32 -1.58 41.06
C ASP A 133 5.39 -2.62 40.65
N ASP A 134 5.19 -3.32 39.52
CA ASP A 134 6.08 -4.38 39.03
C ASP A 134 6.69 -4.07 37.66
N ALA A 135 8.03 -4.10 37.60
CA ALA A 135 8.79 -3.87 36.37
C ALA A 135 8.43 -4.84 35.24
N GLU A 136 8.05 -6.08 35.55
CA GLU A 136 7.66 -7.06 34.53
C GLU A 136 6.35 -6.66 33.82
N GLU A 137 5.44 -6.01 34.51
CA GLU A 137 4.20 -5.50 33.91
C GLU A 137 4.48 -4.36 32.93
N ALA A 138 5.39 -3.45 33.29
CA ALA A 138 5.87 -2.41 32.40
C ALA A 138 6.52 -3.00 31.14
N ARG A 139 7.37 -4.02 31.29
CA ARG A 139 7.99 -4.73 30.16
C ARG A 139 6.95 -5.40 29.26
N ASN A 140 5.93 -6.03 29.84
CA ASN A 140 4.86 -6.68 29.08
C ASN A 140 4.03 -5.66 28.28
N LEU A 141 3.67 -4.52 28.88
CA LEU A 141 3.03 -3.41 28.16
C LEU A 141 3.92 -2.92 27.01
N ILE A 142 5.19 -2.64 27.27
CA ILE A 142 6.15 -2.17 26.27
C ILE A 142 6.27 -3.18 25.13
N GLN A 143 6.41 -4.47 25.44
CA GLN A 143 6.52 -5.53 24.45
C GLN A 143 5.25 -5.65 23.62
N THR A 144 4.07 -5.63 24.24
CA THR A 144 2.79 -5.76 23.53
C THR A 144 2.54 -4.57 22.60
N VAL A 145 2.74 -3.34 23.10
CA VAL A 145 2.59 -2.11 22.31
C VAL A 145 3.63 -2.07 21.20
N SER A 146 4.88 -2.42 21.49
CA SER A 146 5.95 -2.44 20.49
C SER A 146 5.69 -3.49 19.41
N ALA A 147 5.24 -4.68 19.78
CA ALA A 147 4.83 -5.72 18.83
C ALA A 147 3.69 -5.21 17.94
N TYR A 148 2.66 -4.59 18.53
CA TYR A 148 1.55 -4.01 17.80
C TYR A 148 2.00 -2.93 16.80
N CYS A 149 2.85 -2.01 17.24
CA CYS A 149 3.28 -0.86 16.44
C CYS A 149 4.39 -1.20 15.43
N SER A 150 5.16 -2.28 15.67
CA SER A 150 6.20 -2.77 14.76
C SER A 150 5.64 -3.30 13.44
N THR A 151 4.36 -3.69 13.42
CA THR A 151 3.66 -4.06 12.19
C THR A 151 2.93 -2.83 11.68
N PRO A 152 3.43 -2.12 10.66
CA PRO A 152 2.69 -1.00 10.13
C PRO A 152 1.39 -1.52 9.49
N ARG A 153 0.29 -1.18 10.14
CA ARG A 153 -1.08 -1.40 9.65
C ARG A 153 -1.44 -0.35 8.61
N ASN A 154 -2.39 -0.70 7.75
CA ASN A 154 -2.93 0.20 6.74
C ASN A 154 -1.88 0.78 5.80
N VAL A 155 -0.94 -0.08 5.38
CA VAL A 155 0.10 0.30 4.43
C VAL A 155 0.43 -0.85 3.51
N ILE A 156 0.88 -0.49 2.31
CA ILE A 156 1.52 -1.42 1.39
C ILE A 156 3.00 -1.07 1.38
N TRP A 157 3.85 -2.06 1.59
CA TRP A 157 5.29 -1.86 1.51
C TRP A 157 5.70 -1.83 0.06
N VAL A 158 6.45 -0.81 -0.34
CA VAL A 158 6.88 -0.63 -1.72
C VAL A 158 8.40 -0.63 -1.78
N PHE A 159 8.96 -1.49 -2.62
CA PHE A 159 10.39 -1.57 -2.89
C PHE A 159 10.74 -0.79 -4.14
N GLU A 160 11.60 0.22 -3.96
CA GLU A 160 12.10 1.08 -5.03
C GLU A 160 13.45 1.68 -4.60
N GLN A 161 14.39 1.83 -5.55
CA GLN A 161 15.73 2.39 -5.30
C GLN A 161 16.53 1.64 -4.21
N GLY A 162 16.32 0.32 -4.10
CA GLY A 162 17.03 -0.54 -3.16
C GLY A 162 16.57 -0.38 -1.70
N GLN A 163 15.35 0.14 -1.48
CA GLN A 163 14.82 0.32 -0.13
C GLN A 163 13.32 0.02 -0.10
N TRP A 164 12.86 -0.54 1.02
CA TRP A 164 11.45 -0.64 1.33
C TRP A 164 10.92 0.64 1.97
N ARG A 165 9.77 1.12 1.49
CA ARG A 165 9.07 2.27 2.04
C ARG A 165 7.59 1.98 2.27
N PRO A 166 6.99 2.47 3.37
CA PRO A 166 5.55 2.38 3.59
C PRO A 166 4.80 3.35 2.66
N GLU A 167 3.89 2.86 1.81
CA GLU A 167 3.07 3.68 0.90
C GLU A 167 1.57 3.67 1.27
N HIS A 168 1.14 4.65 2.08
CA HIS A 168 -0.26 4.77 2.52
C HIS A 168 -1.22 5.19 1.40
N SER A 169 -0.77 5.94 0.41
CA SER A 169 -1.60 6.32 -0.75
C SER A 169 -1.99 5.11 -1.59
N LEU A 170 -1.09 4.14 -1.73
CA LEU A 170 -1.35 2.89 -2.44
C LEU A 170 -2.34 2.03 -1.64
N TRP A 171 -2.19 1.96 -0.32
CA TRP A 171 -3.18 1.35 0.57
C TRP A 171 -4.57 1.96 0.38
N ASP A 172 -4.70 3.28 0.47
CA ASP A 172 -5.98 3.99 0.26
C ASP A 172 -6.59 3.69 -1.12
N ALA A 173 -5.76 3.51 -2.14
CA ALA A 173 -6.21 3.13 -3.48
C ALA A 173 -6.70 1.68 -3.55
N VAL A 174 -6.02 0.76 -2.88
CA VAL A 174 -6.44 -0.64 -2.74
C VAL A 174 -7.77 -0.76 -2.00
N GLN A 175 -7.97 0.00 -0.92
CA GLN A 175 -9.22 -0.02 -0.16
C GLN A 175 -10.45 0.43 -0.97
N LYS A 176 -10.23 1.25 -2.02
CA LYS A 176 -11.27 1.68 -2.95
C LYS A 176 -11.55 0.69 -4.08
N ALA A 177 -10.68 -0.31 -4.29
CA ALA A 177 -10.92 -1.32 -5.31
C ALA A 177 -12.06 -2.26 -4.87
N SER A 178 -12.93 -2.61 -5.81
CA SER A 178 -13.91 -3.69 -5.67
C SER A 178 -13.87 -4.53 -6.95
N TRP A 179 -14.11 -5.82 -6.80
CA TRP A 179 -14.34 -6.70 -7.94
C TRP A 179 -15.59 -6.33 -8.74
N ASP A 180 -16.52 -5.58 -8.16
CA ASP A 180 -17.70 -5.06 -8.87
C ASP A 180 -17.35 -3.96 -9.86
N ASP A 181 -16.20 -3.30 -9.66
CA ASP A 181 -15.67 -2.29 -10.58
C ASP A 181 -14.80 -2.91 -11.70
N VAL A 182 -14.58 -4.22 -11.66
CA VAL A 182 -13.77 -4.97 -12.63
C VAL A 182 -14.68 -5.66 -13.64
N VAL A 183 -14.77 -5.07 -14.83
CA VAL A 183 -15.52 -5.63 -15.95
C VAL A 183 -14.62 -6.61 -16.70
N ILE A 184 -14.78 -7.89 -16.39
CA ILE A 184 -14.12 -9.03 -17.06
C ILE A 184 -15.12 -10.19 -17.17
N ASP A 185 -14.77 -11.22 -17.94
CA ASP A 185 -15.54 -12.45 -18.03
C ASP A 185 -15.88 -13.01 -16.62
N PRO A 186 -17.17 -13.27 -16.31
CA PRO A 186 -17.59 -13.73 -14.98
C PRO A 186 -16.95 -15.04 -14.54
N GLU A 187 -16.67 -15.94 -15.49
CA GLU A 187 -16.04 -17.22 -15.20
C GLU A 187 -14.55 -17.03 -14.87
N LEU A 188 -13.82 -16.21 -15.63
CA LEU A 188 -12.45 -15.80 -15.32
C LEU A 188 -12.36 -15.15 -13.92
N LYS A 189 -13.29 -14.24 -13.60
CA LYS A 189 -13.38 -13.60 -12.28
C LYS A 189 -13.54 -14.64 -11.17
N ARG A 190 -14.46 -15.58 -11.35
CA ARG A 190 -14.74 -16.66 -10.39
C ARG A 190 -13.52 -17.56 -10.18
N GLN A 191 -12.82 -17.91 -11.25
CA GLN A 191 -11.60 -18.74 -11.18
C GLN A 191 -10.49 -18.05 -10.38
N ILE A 192 -10.21 -16.78 -10.67
CA ILE A 192 -9.20 -16.00 -9.94
C ILE A 192 -9.53 -15.94 -8.45
N GLN A 193 -10.80 -15.65 -8.11
CA GLN A 193 -11.26 -15.56 -6.72
C GLN A 193 -11.10 -16.89 -5.97
N GLN A 194 -11.55 -17.99 -6.57
CA GLN A 194 -11.44 -19.31 -5.96
C GLN A 194 -9.98 -19.73 -5.75
N ASP A 195 -9.09 -19.38 -6.68
CA ASP A 195 -7.69 -19.78 -6.61
C ASP A 195 -6.93 -19.18 -5.43
N TYR A 196 -7.03 -17.87 -5.20
CA TYR A 196 -6.32 -17.26 -4.08
C TYR A 196 -6.99 -17.61 -2.75
N GLN A 197 -8.33 -17.68 -2.69
CA GLN A 197 -9.06 -18.04 -1.48
C GLN A 197 -8.76 -19.48 -1.05
N SER A 198 -8.83 -20.43 -1.98
CA SER A 198 -8.53 -21.84 -1.68
C SER A 198 -7.07 -22.03 -1.28
N PHE A 199 -6.14 -21.28 -1.87
CA PHE A 199 -4.74 -21.34 -1.51
C PHE A 199 -4.48 -20.90 -0.07
N PHE A 200 -5.04 -19.77 0.36
CA PHE A 200 -4.88 -19.29 1.73
C PHE A 200 -5.56 -20.21 2.75
N ASN A 201 -6.74 -20.74 2.42
CA ASN A 201 -7.47 -21.66 3.30
C ASN A 201 -6.83 -23.06 3.40
N ALA A 202 -5.92 -23.41 2.49
CA ALA A 202 -5.28 -24.72 2.45
C ALA A 202 -3.94 -24.78 3.20
N GLU A 203 -3.55 -23.77 3.99
CA GLU A 203 -2.24 -23.70 4.66
C GLU A 203 -1.88 -25.01 5.38
N ASP A 204 -2.79 -25.53 6.20
CA ASP A 204 -2.53 -26.73 7.00
C ASP A 204 -2.37 -27.98 6.14
N ILE A 205 -3.10 -28.08 5.02
CA ILE A 205 -2.95 -29.17 4.05
C ILE A 205 -1.55 -29.16 3.43
N PHE A 206 -1.02 -27.99 3.07
CA PHE A 206 0.34 -27.88 2.52
C PHE A 206 1.39 -28.29 3.55
N LYS A 207 1.20 -27.92 4.82
CA LYS A 207 2.08 -28.33 5.92
C LYS A 207 2.09 -29.84 6.13
N ASP A 208 0.91 -30.45 6.20
CA ASP A 208 0.75 -31.90 6.44
C ASP A 208 1.35 -32.73 5.30
N LEU A 209 1.22 -32.25 4.07
CA LEU A 209 1.81 -32.88 2.88
C LEU A 209 3.31 -32.60 2.72
N GLY A 210 3.91 -31.74 3.55
CA GLY A 210 5.32 -31.37 3.48
C GLY A 210 5.70 -30.61 2.20
N VAL A 211 4.74 -30.00 1.51
CA VAL A 211 4.97 -29.26 0.27
C VAL A 211 5.13 -27.76 0.53
N PRO A 212 5.97 -27.04 -0.24
CA PRO A 212 6.11 -25.59 -0.07
C PRO A 212 4.77 -24.87 -0.26
N TRP A 213 4.32 -24.14 0.78
CA TRP A 213 3.12 -23.30 0.71
C TRP A 213 3.43 -21.99 -0.03
N LYS A 214 3.39 -22.10 -1.36
CA LYS A 214 3.57 -20.99 -2.31
C LYS A 214 2.69 -21.17 -3.53
N ARG A 215 2.24 -20.06 -4.12
CA ARG A 215 1.48 -20.04 -5.37
C ARG A 215 1.92 -18.87 -6.25
N GLY A 216 2.29 -19.15 -7.50
CA GLY A 216 2.55 -18.12 -8.51
C GLY A 216 1.36 -17.90 -9.44
N MET A 217 0.89 -16.67 -9.56
CA MET A 217 -0.16 -16.24 -10.49
C MET A 217 0.40 -15.19 -11.45
N ILE A 218 0.13 -15.33 -12.76
CA ILE A 218 0.41 -14.30 -13.75
C ILE A 218 -0.88 -13.81 -14.39
N LEU A 219 -1.05 -12.49 -14.44
CA LEU A 219 -2.09 -11.81 -15.20
C LEU A 219 -1.47 -11.29 -16.51
N LEU A 220 -1.94 -11.82 -17.64
CA LEU A 220 -1.44 -11.55 -18.98
C LEU A 220 -2.49 -10.79 -19.79
N GLY A 221 -2.07 -9.95 -20.74
CA GLY A 221 -2.98 -9.35 -21.73
C GLY A 221 -2.64 -7.91 -22.06
N PRO A 222 -3.36 -7.28 -23.01
CA PRO A 222 -3.10 -5.90 -23.40
C PRO A 222 -3.28 -4.90 -22.23
N PRO A 223 -2.61 -3.73 -22.27
CA PRO A 223 -2.80 -2.69 -21.27
C PRO A 223 -4.25 -2.16 -21.28
N GLY A 224 -4.77 -1.85 -20.09
CA GLY A 224 -6.10 -1.25 -19.95
C GLY A 224 -7.28 -2.22 -19.85
N ASN A 225 -7.04 -3.54 -19.74
CA ASN A 225 -8.09 -4.57 -19.57
C ASN A 225 -8.29 -5.03 -18.11
N GLY A 226 -7.87 -4.24 -17.12
CA GLY A 226 -8.25 -4.49 -15.73
C GLY A 226 -7.29 -5.34 -14.88
N LYS A 227 -6.08 -5.66 -15.36
CA LYS A 227 -5.05 -6.39 -14.59
C LYS A 227 -4.72 -5.74 -13.25
N THR A 228 -4.33 -4.45 -13.25
CA THR A 228 -3.93 -3.72 -12.03
C THR A 228 -5.09 -3.53 -11.04
N ILE A 229 -6.32 -3.34 -11.51
CA ILE A 229 -7.49 -3.24 -10.60
C ILE A 229 -7.87 -4.59 -10.00
N SER A 230 -7.76 -5.68 -10.78
CA SER A 230 -7.94 -7.06 -10.28
C SER A 230 -6.92 -7.38 -9.19
N LEU A 231 -5.65 -7.04 -9.42
CA LEU A 231 -4.59 -7.18 -8.41
C LEU A 231 -4.93 -6.43 -7.12
N LYS A 232 -5.37 -5.17 -7.22
CA LYS A 232 -5.77 -4.38 -6.04
C LYS A 232 -6.95 -5.00 -5.30
N ALA A 233 -7.92 -5.56 -6.04
CA ALA A 233 -9.05 -6.28 -5.45
C ALA A 233 -8.60 -7.56 -4.72
N ILE A 234 -7.66 -8.33 -5.30
CA ILE A 234 -7.05 -9.50 -4.64
C ILE A 234 -6.36 -9.10 -3.34
N ILE A 235 -5.53 -8.05 -3.36
CA ILE A 235 -4.82 -7.57 -2.14
C ILE A 235 -5.82 -7.21 -1.05
N LYS A 236 -6.91 -6.52 -1.42
CA LYS A 236 -7.94 -6.09 -0.48
C LYS A 236 -8.69 -7.28 0.13
N GLU A 237 -9.12 -8.24 -0.69
CA GLU A 237 -9.92 -9.38 -0.23
C GLU A 237 -9.09 -10.42 0.54
N ALA A 238 -7.81 -10.60 0.18
CA ALA A 238 -6.94 -11.54 0.86
C ALA A 238 -6.57 -11.09 2.29
N ASP A 239 -6.64 -9.79 2.58
CA ASP A 239 -6.37 -9.19 3.91
C ASP A 239 -5.05 -9.65 4.56
N VAL A 240 -4.02 -9.85 3.74
CA VAL A 240 -2.65 -10.17 4.17
C VAL A 240 -1.69 -9.04 3.83
N PRO A 241 -0.55 -8.92 4.51
CA PRO A 241 0.51 -7.99 4.13
C PRO A 241 0.82 -8.03 2.63
N ALA A 242 0.86 -6.86 2.00
CA ALA A 242 1.20 -6.72 0.59
C ALA A 242 2.55 -6.02 0.42
N LEU A 243 3.42 -6.66 -0.36
CA LEU A 243 4.75 -6.21 -0.73
C LEU A 243 4.74 -5.90 -2.23
N TYR A 244 4.93 -4.65 -2.61
CA TYR A 244 4.90 -4.17 -3.98
C TYR A 244 6.30 -3.86 -4.47
N VAL A 245 6.71 -4.39 -5.62
CA VAL A 245 8.02 -4.12 -6.19
C VAL A 245 7.85 -3.27 -7.45
N LYS A 246 8.46 -2.08 -7.45
CA LYS A 246 8.50 -1.18 -8.61
C LYS A 246 9.81 -1.28 -9.40
N SER A 247 10.90 -1.66 -8.74
CA SER A 247 12.22 -1.81 -9.39
C SER A 247 13.15 -2.69 -8.56
N PHE A 248 13.98 -3.50 -9.22
CA PHE A 248 15.07 -4.21 -8.55
C PHE A 248 16.32 -3.33 -8.33
N ARG A 249 16.39 -2.14 -8.94
CA ARG A 249 17.58 -1.29 -8.89
C ARG A 249 17.80 -0.69 -7.50
N GLY A 250 19.06 -0.73 -7.07
CA GLY A 250 19.53 -0.12 -5.83
C GLY A 250 21.03 0.12 -5.84
N HIS A 251 21.54 0.83 -4.84
CA HIS A 251 22.96 1.19 -4.73
C HIS A 251 23.90 -0.02 -4.60
N GLN A 252 23.37 -1.19 -4.20
CA GLN A 252 24.11 -2.43 -4.02
C GLN A 252 23.97 -3.41 -5.22
N GLY A 253 23.32 -2.98 -6.31
CA GLY A 253 23.04 -3.83 -7.47
C GLY A 253 21.67 -4.54 -7.42
N GLU A 254 21.22 -5.05 -8.57
CA GLU A 254 19.89 -5.65 -8.72
C GLU A 254 19.76 -7.01 -7.99
N GLU A 255 20.84 -7.81 -7.93
CA GLU A 255 20.84 -9.10 -7.21
C GLU A 255 20.61 -8.93 -5.70
N ALA A 256 21.30 -7.97 -5.07
CA ALA A 256 21.10 -7.64 -3.66
C ALA A 256 19.66 -7.20 -3.38
N GLY A 257 19.09 -6.38 -4.27
CA GLY A 257 17.70 -5.95 -4.18
C GLY A 257 16.71 -7.10 -4.31
N ILE A 258 16.90 -7.99 -5.30
CA ILE A 258 16.08 -9.19 -5.46
C ILE A 258 16.14 -10.06 -4.20
N ARG A 259 17.33 -10.30 -3.64
CA ARG A 259 17.50 -11.08 -2.42
C ARG A 259 16.77 -10.45 -1.24
N GLU A 260 16.93 -9.14 -1.04
CA GLU A 260 16.24 -8.40 0.02
C GLU A 260 14.71 -8.51 -0.12
N ILE A 261 14.20 -8.42 -1.34
CA ILE A 261 12.78 -8.54 -1.61
C ILE A 261 12.24 -9.89 -1.14
N PHE A 262 12.87 -10.98 -1.58
CA PHE A 262 12.40 -12.33 -1.27
C PHE A 262 12.68 -12.72 0.19
N VAL A 263 13.76 -12.23 0.82
CA VAL A 263 13.98 -12.38 2.27
C VAL A 263 12.83 -11.74 3.04
N ARG A 264 12.43 -10.52 2.66
CA ARG A 264 11.29 -9.84 3.29
C ARG A 264 9.97 -10.58 3.06
N ALA A 265 9.71 -11.02 1.83
CA ALA A 265 8.50 -11.80 1.52
C ALA A 265 8.41 -13.07 2.38
N ARG A 266 9.54 -13.76 2.62
CA ARG A 266 9.59 -14.92 3.51
C ARG A 266 9.34 -14.59 4.98
N SER A 267 9.83 -13.45 5.47
CA SER A 267 9.62 -13.04 6.86
C SER A 267 8.21 -12.52 7.14
N GLU A 268 7.54 -11.95 6.13
CA GLU A 268 6.20 -11.36 6.25
C GLU A 268 5.08 -12.37 5.94
N ALA A 269 5.40 -13.64 5.68
CA ALA A 269 4.42 -14.65 5.31
C ALA A 269 3.43 -14.94 6.47
N PRO A 270 2.12 -15.08 6.17
CA PRO A 270 1.49 -15.05 4.85
C PRO A 270 1.43 -13.63 4.24
N CYS A 271 1.83 -13.48 2.98
CA CYS A 271 1.83 -12.21 2.28
C CYS A 271 1.53 -12.36 0.78
N ILE A 272 1.25 -11.24 0.12
CA ILE A 272 1.21 -11.11 -1.35
C ILE A 272 2.43 -10.31 -1.80
N LEU A 273 3.28 -10.91 -2.63
CA LEU A 273 4.36 -10.24 -3.32
C LEU A 273 3.92 -9.88 -4.75
N VAL A 274 3.82 -8.60 -5.03
CA VAL A 274 3.44 -8.04 -6.33
C VAL A 274 4.68 -7.62 -7.09
N LEU A 275 4.79 -8.11 -8.32
CA LEU A 275 5.76 -7.69 -9.32
C LEU A 275 4.97 -7.12 -10.52
N GLU A 276 4.81 -5.80 -10.59
CA GLU A 276 4.12 -5.15 -11.70
C GLU A 276 5.11 -4.92 -12.86
N ASP A 277 4.62 -5.05 -14.10
CA ASP A 277 5.42 -4.94 -15.33
C ASP A 277 6.70 -5.78 -15.29
N LEU A 278 6.53 -7.09 -15.10
CA LEU A 278 7.61 -8.07 -14.95
C LEU A 278 8.61 -8.02 -16.12
N ASP A 279 8.13 -7.69 -17.31
CA ASP A 279 8.91 -7.46 -18.54
C ASP A 279 9.83 -6.24 -18.46
N SER A 280 9.51 -5.26 -17.62
CA SER A 280 10.38 -4.12 -17.31
C SER A 280 11.36 -4.40 -16.16
N LEU A 281 11.00 -5.32 -15.26
CA LEU A 281 11.80 -5.69 -14.10
C LEU A 281 12.91 -6.69 -14.45
N ILE A 282 12.62 -7.67 -15.30
CA ILE A 282 13.53 -8.76 -15.61
C ILE A 282 14.33 -8.44 -16.87
N ASN A 283 15.65 -8.56 -16.78
CA ASN A 283 16.58 -8.41 -17.89
C ASN A 283 17.56 -9.58 -17.92
N ASP A 284 18.39 -9.68 -18.96
CA ASP A 284 19.31 -10.82 -19.13
C ASP A 284 20.33 -10.96 -17.99
N GLN A 285 20.67 -9.86 -17.30
CA GLN A 285 21.64 -9.86 -16.21
C GLN A 285 21.03 -10.39 -14.89
N ASN A 286 19.78 -10.02 -14.59
CA ASN A 286 19.15 -10.36 -13.31
C ASN A 286 18.25 -11.62 -13.36
N ARG A 287 17.91 -12.10 -14.56
CA ARG A 287 16.94 -13.19 -14.76
C ARG A 287 17.31 -14.48 -14.04
N ALA A 288 18.56 -14.92 -14.15
CA ALA A 288 19.00 -16.16 -13.51
C ALA A 288 18.87 -16.08 -11.99
N PHE A 289 19.24 -14.93 -11.42
CA PHE A 289 19.14 -14.67 -9.99
C PHE A 289 17.68 -14.63 -9.51
N PHE A 290 16.82 -13.90 -10.22
CA PHE A 290 15.38 -13.86 -9.96
C PHE A 290 14.73 -15.25 -9.99
N LEU A 291 15.10 -16.06 -10.99
CA LEU A 291 14.61 -17.42 -11.14
C LEU A 291 15.01 -18.34 -9.97
N ASN A 292 16.22 -18.16 -9.43
CA ASN A 292 16.70 -18.94 -8.30
C ASN A 292 15.88 -18.68 -7.03
N GLU A 293 15.48 -17.42 -6.77
CA GLU A 293 14.66 -17.09 -5.60
C GLU A 293 13.23 -17.66 -5.67
N ILE A 294 12.67 -17.84 -6.87
CA ILE A 294 11.35 -18.47 -7.05
C ILE A 294 11.40 -20.02 -7.15
N GLY A 295 12.57 -20.63 -7.43
CA GLY A 295 12.82 -22.08 -7.33
C GLY A 295 13.91 -22.65 -8.29
N THR A 296 14.64 -23.69 -7.84
CA THR A 296 15.92 -24.19 -8.43
C THR A 296 15.85 -24.75 -9.86
N THR A 297 16.90 -24.51 -10.69
CA THR A 297 17.67 -25.54 -11.44
C THR A 297 18.62 -24.98 -12.52
N ASN A 298 19.68 -25.76 -12.78
CA ASN A 298 20.91 -25.47 -13.55
C ASN A 298 20.91 -25.89 -15.05
N HIS A 299 19.78 -25.92 -15.75
CA HIS A 299 19.78 -26.18 -17.21
C HIS A 299 18.89 -25.18 -17.96
N PHE A 300 19.53 -24.13 -18.47
CA PHE A 300 18.92 -22.92 -19.04
C PHE A 300 18.98 -22.87 -20.58
N GLU A 301 19.63 -23.82 -21.25
CA GLU A 301 20.16 -23.58 -22.61
C GLU A 301 19.25 -23.94 -23.80
N ARG A 302 17.91 -24.04 -23.64
CA ARG A 302 17.05 -24.44 -24.78
C ARG A 302 15.74 -23.69 -25.01
N LEU A 303 15.49 -22.57 -24.35
CA LEU A 303 14.28 -21.77 -24.61
C LEU A 303 14.67 -20.28 -24.56
N ASP A 304 14.25 -19.39 -25.46
CA ASP A 304 12.91 -19.35 -26.07
C ASP A 304 11.78 -19.18 -25.03
N PRO A 305 11.81 -18.17 -24.11
CA PRO A 305 12.68 -18.07 -22.92
C PRO A 305 11.97 -17.41 -21.73
N ALA A 306 10.76 -16.88 -21.91
CA ALA A 306 10.09 -15.93 -21.03
C ALA A 306 9.08 -16.68 -20.15
N LEU A 307 9.62 -17.42 -19.17
CA LEU A 307 8.93 -17.83 -17.94
C LEU A 307 7.69 -18.74 -18.06
N SER A 308 7.23 -19.09 -19.26
CA SER A 308 5.92 -19.73 -19.46
C SER A 308 5.90 -21.26 -19.44
N ASN A 309 6.97 -21.97 -19.78
CA ASN A 309 6.85 -23.40 -20.09
C ASN A 309 7.35 -24.35 -18.99
N ARG A 310 7.37 -23.89 -17.73
CA ARG A 310 7.72 -24.73 -16.57
C ARG A 310 6.55 -24.83 -15.58
N PRO A 311 5.92 -26.00 -15.41
CA PRO A 311 5.04 -26.25 -14.26
C PRO A 311 5.90 -26.13 -12.98
N SER A 312 5.44 -25.39 -11.97
CA SER A 312 6.01 -25.21 -10.59
C SER A 312 6.37 -23.77 -10.17
N ARG A 313 6.49 -22.79 -11.08
CA ARG A 313 6.92 -21.41 -10.73
C ARG A 313 5.78 -20.39 -10.82
N PHE A 314 5.03 -20.46 -11.91
CA PHE A 314 3.80 -19.70 -12.13
C PHE A 314 2.72 -20.69 -12.56
N ASP A 315 2.07 -21.26 -11.55
CA ASP A 315 1.17 -22.40 -11.75
C ASP A 315 -0.17 -21.97 -12.32
N ARG A 316 -0.50 -20.69 -12.22
CA ARG A 316 -1.76 -20.10 -12.68
C ARG A 316 -1.51 -18.94 -13.63
N LYS A 317 -2.16 -19.01 -14.79
CA LYS A 317 -2.09 -17.98 -15.82
C LYS A 317 -3.49 -17.53 -16.17
N TYR A 318 -3.71 -16.24 -16.08
CA TYR A 318 -4.99 -15.59 -16.34
C TYR A 318 -4.83 -14.58 -17.45
N THR A 319 -5.55 -14.79 -18.55
CA THR A 319 -5.49 -13.92 -19.72
C THR A 319 -6.64 -12.92 -19.70
N PHE A 320 -6.31 -11.65 -19.85
CA PHE A 320 -7.21 -10.51 -19.93
C PHE A 320 -7.20 -10.00 -21.38
N PRO A 321 -7.97 -10.66 -22.28
CA PRO A 321 -8.03 -10.25 -23.67
C PRO A 321 -8.69 -8.87 -23.83
N ASN A 322 -8.63 -8.32 -25.04
CA ASN A 322 -9.52 -7.21 -25.37
C ASN A 322 -10.98 -7.69 -25.33
N PRO A 323 -11.92 -6.80 -24.94
CA PRO A 323 -13.33 -7.13 -24.81
C PRO A 323 -13.92 -7.63 -26.13
N SER A 324 -14.68 -8.72 -26.05
CA SER A 324 -15.48 -9.26 -27.16
C SER A 324 -16.63 -8.32 -27.54
N GLY A 325 -17.35 -8.62 -28.63
CA GLY A 325 -18.53 -7.85 -29.01
C GLY A 325 -19.57 -7.78 -27.89
N ALA A 326 -19.81 -8.90 -27.20
CA ALA A 326 -20.73 -8.97 -26.06
C ALA A 326 -20.24 -8.11 -24.89
N ASP A 327 -18.96 -8.20 -24.53
CA ASP A 327 -18.38 -7.41 -23.42
C ASP A 327 -18.49 -5.90 -23.67
N ARG A 328 -18.31 -5.45 -24.92
CA ARG A 328 -18.44 -4.03 -25.29
C ARG A 328 -19.90 -3.55 -25.19
N THR A 329 -20.86 -4.38 -25.58
CA THR A 329 -22.29 -4.11 -25.39
C THR A 329 -22.63 -4.01 -23.91
N ASP A 330 -22.21 -4.97 -23.09
CA ASP A 330 -22.46 -4.97 -21.65
C ASP A 330 -21.84 -3.75 -20.96
N TYR A 331 -20.63 -3.38 -21.37
CA TYR A 331 -19.95 -2.18 -20.87
C TYR A 331 -20.69 -0.89 -21.25
N ALA A 332 -21.18 -0.78 -22.48
CA ALA A 332 -21.99 0.36 -22.91
C ALA A 332 -23.33 0.41 -22.16
N THR A 333 -23.98 -0.73 -21.91
CA THR A 333 -25.19 -0.83 -21.07
C THR A 333 -24.91 -0.43 -19.62
N TYR A 334 -23.75 -0.80 -19.05
CA TYR A 334 -23.34 -0.31 -17.73
C TYR A 334 -23.29 1.22 -17.69
N TRP A 335 -22.68 1.86 -18.70
CA TRP A 335 -22.62 3.32 -18.78
C TRP A 335 -23.99 3.96 -19.03
N GLN A 336 -24.84 3.35 -19.85
CA GLN A 336 -26.22 3.75 -20.05
C GLN A 336 -26.98 3.80 -18.72
N ASN A 337 -26.91 2.73 -17.92
CA ASN A 337 -27.54 2.66 -16.60
C ASN A 337 -26.97 3.70 -15.63
N LYS A 338 -25.64 3.88 -15.63
CA LYS A 338 -24.94 4.85 -14.77
C LYS A 338 -25.32 6.30 -15.09
N LEU A 339 -25.60 6.61 -16.35
CA LEU A 339 -25.93 7.96 -16.82
C LEU A 339 -27.43 8.22 -16.90
N ARG A 340 -28.29 7.21 -16.74
CA ARG A 340 -29.75 7.29 -16.87
C ARG A 340 -30.42 8.42 -16.08
N THR A 341 -29.88 8.77 -14.92
CA THR A 341 -30.43 9.81 -14.03
C THR A 341 -29.88 11.20 -14.30
N LYS A 342 -28.95 11.36 -15.26
CA LYS A 342 -28.31 12.64 -15.56
C LYS A 342 -29.18 13.47 -16.51
N PRO A 343 -29.49 14.73 -16.17
CA PRO A 343 -30.24 15.60 -17.06
C PRO A 343 -29.42 15.88 -18.33
N ASN A 344 -30.11 15.93 -19.48
CA ASN A 344 -29.55 16.23 -20.80
C ASN A 344 -28.56 15.18 -21.34
N ILE A 345 -28.68 13.92 -20.89
CA ILE A 345 -27.99 12.78 -21.50
C ILE A 345 -29.04 11.79 -21.97
N ASP A 346 -29.27 11.74 -23.28
CA ASP A 346 -30.04 10.68 -23.92
C ASP A 346 -29.09 9.58 -24.39
N PHE A 347 -29.36 8.34 -23.98
CA PHE A 347 -28.53 7.17 -24.29
C PHE A 347 -29.44 5.99 -24.68
N PRO A 348 -30.02 6.01 -25.89
CA PRO A 348 -30.92 4.96 -26.37
C PRO A 348 -30.17 3.66 -26.66
N GLN A 349 -30.90 2.53 -26.70
CA GLN A 349 -30.33 1.21 -27.02
C GLN A 349 -29.60 1.18 -28.38
N ALA A 350 -30.06 1.97 -29.35
CA ALA A 350 -29.37 2.08 -30.64
C ALA A 350 -27.92 2.60 -30.49
N LEU A 351 -27.68 3.54 -29.57
CA LEU A 351 -26.35 4.09 -29.31
C LEU A 351 -25.45 3.06 -28.60
N VAL A 352 -26.01 2.18 -27.76
CA VAL A 352 -25.27 1.06 -27.14
C VAL A 352 -24.67 0.16 -28.23
N ASN A 353 -25.49 -0.25 -29.19
CA ASN A 353 -25.06 -1.11 -30.29
C ASN A 353 -24.02 -0.39 -31.17
N GLN A 354 -24.28 0.86 -31.55
CA GLN A 354 -23.33 1.66 -32.34
C GLN A 354 -21.99 1.85 -31.62
N PHE A 355 -21.99 2.09 -30.30
CA PHE A 355 -20.77 2.18 -29.52
C PHE A 355 -19.99 0.85 -29.56
N ALA A 356 -20.67 -0.28 -29.32
CA ALA A 356 -20.03 -1.60 -29.31
C ALA A 356 -19.40 -1.99 -30.66
N ASP A 357 -20.06 -1.65 -31.78
CA ASP A 357 -19.57 -1.88 -33.13
C ASP A 357 -18.36 -0.98 -33.46
N ASN A 358 -18.42 0.29 -33.04
CA ASN A 358 -17.37 1.28 -33.29
C ASN A 358 -16.19 1.21 -32.31
N THR A 359 -16.18 0.27 -31.38
CA THR A 359 -15.11 0.10 -30.39
C THR A 359 -14.39 -1.25 -30.51
N ASN A 360 -14.55 -1.96 -31.62
CA ASN A 360 -13.74 -3.13 -31.91
C ASN A 360 -12.23 -2.82 -31.79
N GLY A 361 -11.50 -3.68 -31.07
CA GLY A 361 -10.06 -3.52 -30.79
C GLY A 361 -9.71 -2.60 -29.61
N PHE A 362 -10.67 -1.90 -29.01
CA PHE A 362 -10.42 -1.06 -27.84
C PHE A 362 -10.27 -1.90 -26.57
N SER A 363 -9.37 -1.50 -25.67
CA SER A 363 -9.38 -1.97 -24.28
C SER A 363 -10.47 -1.27 -23.46
N PHE A 364 -10.82 -1.81 -22.28
CA PHE A 364 -11.76 -1.14 -21.38
C PHE A 364 -11.32 0.28 -20.98
N ALA A 365 -10.01 0.53 -20.88
CA ALA A 365 -9.47 1.86 -20.63
C ALA A 365 -9.77 2.85 -21.77
N TYR A 366 -9.61 2.43 -23.03
CA TYR A 366 -9.97 3.26 -24.19
C TYR A 366 -11.47 3.56 -24.24
N MET A 367 -12.31 2.54 -24.00
CA MET A 367 -13.76 2.74 -23.93
C MET A 367 -14.16 3.66 -22.76
N LYS A 368 -13.51 3.53 -21.60
CA LYS A 368 -13.70 4.44 -20.46
C LYS A 368 -13.32 5.87 -20.81
N GLU A 369 -12.19 6.06 -21.47
CA GLU A 369 -11.73 7.38 -21.92
C GLU A 369 -12.79 8.01 -22.82
N ALA A 370 -13.32 7.30 -23.83
CA ALA A 370 -14.37 7.82 -24.70
C ALA A 370 -15.57 8.42 -23.92
N PHE A 371 -16.05 7.71 -22.89
CA PHE A 371 -17.11 8.21 -22.01
C PHE A 371 -16.66 9.41 -21.18
N VAL A 372 -15.47 9.36 -20.58
CA VAL A 372 -14.97 10.44 -19.73
C VAL A 372 -14.73 11.71 -20.55
N SER A 373 -14.08 11.64 -21.71
CA SER A 373 -13.85 12.78 -22.59
C SER A 373 -15.18 13.37 -23.06
N ALA A 374 -16.16 12.54 -23.43
CA ALA A 374 -17.49 13.02 -23.82
C ALA A 374 -18.20 13.78 -22.69
N LEU A 375 -18.13 13.26 -21.45
CA LEU A 375 -18.70 13.92 -20.28
C LEU A 375 -17.97 15.23 -19.92
N LEU A 376 -16.65 15.29 -20.12
CA LEU A 376 -15.86 16.51 -19.92
C LEU A 376 -16.24 17.60 -20.93
N VAL A 377 -16.49 17.24 -22.20
CA VAL A 377 -16.99 18.17 -23.22
C VAL A 377 -18.36 18.73 -22.83
N ILE A 378 -19.25 17.90 -22.27
CA ILE A 378 -20.55 18.37 -21.77
C ILE A 378 -20.37 19.29 -20.56
N ALA A 379 -19.46 18.93 -19.64
CA ALA A 379 -19.20 19.72 -18.44
C ALA A 379 -18.59 21.08 -18.77
N SER A 380 -17.67 21.16 -19.75
CA SER A 380 -17.07 22.43 -20.17
C SER A 380 -18.08 23.33 -20.87
N LYS A 381 -18.93 22.77 -21.74
CA LYS A 381 -19.94 23.53 -22.50
C LYS A 381 -21.12 24.03 -21.66
N LYS A 382 -21.40 23.47 -20.48
CA LYS A 382 -22.37 24.06 -19.54
C LYS A 382 -22.01 25.49 -19.08
N THR A 383 -20.77 25.92 -19.31
CA THR A 383 -20.29 27.26 -18.96
C THR A 383 -20.56 28.30 -20.06
N ASP A 384 -20.72 27.85 -21.32
CA ASP A 384 -20.89 28.70 -22.50
C ASP A 384 -22.23 28.38 -23.19
N SER A 385 -23.15 29.33 -23.21
CA SER A 385 -24.51 29.19 -23.76
C SER A 385 -24.52 29.11 -25.30
N VAL A 386 -24.16 27.95 -25.87
CA VAL A 386 -24.20 27.66 -27.32
C VAL A 386 -24.77 26.25 -27.57
N ASP A 387 -25.47 26.07 -28.69
CA ASP A 387 -26.09 24.83 -29.18
C ASP A 387 -25.29 23.57 -28.80
N THR A 388 -25.87 22.76 -27.91
CA THR A 388 -25.23 21.55 -27.41
C THR A 388 -25.52 20.41 -28.37
N LEU A 389 -24.46 19.90 -29.03
CA LEU A 389 -24.54 18.65 -29.78
C LEU A 389 -25.10 17.53 -28.89
N PRO A 390 -25.95 16.64 -29.42
CA PRO A 390 -26.43 15.46 -28.71
C PRO A 390 -25.28 14.64 -28.12
N PHE A 391 -25.52 14.00 -26.97
CA PHE A 391 -24.53 13.12 -26.33
C PHE A 391 -24.05 12.00 -27.26
N SER A 392 -24.94 11.46 -28.10
CA SER A 392 -24.60 10.47 -29.13
C SER A 392 -23.45 10.93 -30.03
N ASP A 393 -23.55 12.15 -30.53
CA ASP A 393 -22.64 12.69 -31.54
C ASP A 393 -21.29 13.01 -30.89
N ILE A 394 -21.32 13.54 -29.66
CA ILE A 394 -20.11 13.78 -28.88
C ILE A 394 -19.40 12.45 -28.60
N LEU A 395 -20.12 11.44 -28.11
CA LEU A 395 -19.54 10.13 -27.76
C LEU A 395 -18.92 9.44 -28.98
N LEU A 396 -19.65 9.36 -30.10
CA LEU A 396 -19.15 8.74 -31.32
C LEU A 396 -17.97 9.52 -31.93
N SER A 397 -17.98 10.84 -31.84
CA SER A 397 -16.82 11.68 -32.21
C SER A 397 -15.60 11.34 -31.35
N GLN A 398 -15.74 11.19 -30.02
CA GLN A 398 -14.64 10.77 -29.15
C GLN A 398 -14.12 9.37 -29.50
N VAL A 399 -15.01 8.44 -29.81
CA VAL A 399 -14.63 7.09 -30.28
C VAL A 399 -13.82 7.16 -31.57
N SER A 400 -14.25 7.98 -32.54
CA SER A 400 -13.51 8.20 -33.79
C SER A 400 -12.12 8.77 -33.53
N HIS A 401 -12.00 9.81 -32.71
CA HIS A 401 -10.70 10.41 -32.38
C HIS A 401 -9.75 9.43 -31.70
N LEU A 402 -10.24 8.64 -30.74
CA LEU A 402 -9.43 7.62 -30.06
C LEU A 402 -9.01 6.51 -31.03
N ARG A 403 -9.84 6.17 -32.02
CA ARG A 403 -9.50 5.22 -33.07
C ARG A 403 -8.42 5.75 -34.00
N ASP A 404 -8.49 7.02 -34.40
CA ASP A 404 -7.45 7.67 -35.20
C ASP A 404 -6.13 7.75 -34.41
N GLN A 405 -6.17 8.00 -33.11
CA GLN A 405 -4.99 7.95 -32.25
C GLN A 405 -4.40 6.55 -32.16
N LEU A 406 -5.24 5.51 -32.04
CA LEU A 406 -4.80 4.11 -32.07
C LEU A 406 -4.14 3.76 -33.42
N ALA A 407 -4.60 4.36 -34.53
CA ALA A 407 -4.06 4.15 -35.87
C ALA A 407 -2.78 4.97 -36.18
N ASN A 408 -2.71 6.23 -35.72
CA ASN A 408 -1.63 7.17 -36.06
C ASN A 408 -0.55 7.28 -34.98
N GLY A 409 -0.85 6.94 -33.73
CA GLY A 409 0.05 7.06 -32.59
C GLY A 409 0.86 5.80 -32.36
N GLY A 410 1.88 5.54 -33.19
CA GLY A 410 3.08 4.76 -32.82
C GLY A 410 2.86 3.43 -32.08
N GLY A 411 1.74 2.76 -32.33
CA GLY A 411 1.44 1.41 -31.87
C GLY A 411 1.54 0.43 -33.03
N ASP A 412 2.59 0.55 -33.85
CA ASP A 412 2.91 -0.45 -34.86
C ASP A 412 3.07 -1.81 -34.15
N GLY A 413 2.03 -2.62 -34.23
CA GLY A 413 2.04 -4.03 -33.85
C GLY A 413 1.83 -4.37 -32.38
N MET A 414 0.82 -3.83 -31.68
CA MET A 414 0.32 -4.47 -30.44
C MET A 414 -1.10 -5.04 -30.54
N ALA A 415 -2.07 -4.34 -31.13
CA ALA A 415 -3.45 -4.86 -31.24
C ALA A 415 -3.60 -5.92 -32.35
N SER A 416 -2.99 -5.69 -33.52
CA SER A 416 -2.94 -6.66 -34.64
C SER A 416 -1.90 -7.76 -34.42
N SER A 417 -0.83 -7.48 -33.68
CA SER A 417 0.18 -8.50 -33.37
C SER A 417 -0.25 -9.44 -32.26
N TRP A 418 -1.10 -9.04 -31.30
CA TRP A 418 -1.52 -9.94 -30.23
C TRP A 418 -2.33 -11.13 -30.75
N ALA A 419 -3.32 -10.90 -31.62
CA ALA A 419 -4.10 -11.96 -32.25
C ALA A 419 -3.26 -12.87 -33.17
N ALA A 420 -2.17 -12.36 -33.74
CA ALA A 420 -1.20 -13.12 -34.54
C ALA A 420 -0.05 -13.75 -33.72
N ARG A 421 0.18 -13.30 -32.48
CA ARG A 421 1.22 -13.80 -31.55
C ARG A 421 0.68 -14.86 -30.58
N GLU A 422 -0.64 -14.89 -30.36
CA GLU A 422 -1.34 -15.95 -29.63
C GLU A 422 -1.12 -17.33 -30.30
N THR A 423 -0.96 -17.35 -31.63
CA THR A 423 -0.65 -18.56 -32.42
C THR A 423 0.85 -18.89 -32.49
N ALA A 424 1.76 -17.98 -32.09
CA ALA A 424 3.20 -18.12 -32.27
C ALA A 424 4.03 -18.29 -30.97
N GLY A 425 3.41 -18.27 -29.78
CA GLY A 425 4.09 -18.62 -28.52
C GLY A 425 5.16 -17.65 -28.01
N SER A 426 5.45 -16.55 -28.71
CA SER A 426 6.39 -15.51 -28.29
C SER A 426 5.67 -14.17 -28.10
N GLY A 427 5.38 -13.79 -26.85
CA GLY A 427 4.61 -12.57 -26.54
C GLY A 427 5.30 -11.65 -25.54
N THR A 428 5.83 -10.53 -26.03
CA THR A 428 6.16 -9.34 -25.23
C THR A 428 4.90 -8.50 -25.04
N GLY A 429 4.34 -8.51 -23.83
CA GLY A 429 3.25 -7.64 -23.41
C GLY A 429 3.31 -7.47 -21.90
N SER A 430 2.82 -6.34 -21.36
CA SER A 430 2.89 -6.02 -19.91
C SER A 430 2.35 -7.18 -19.07
N GLN A 431 3.25 -7.81 -18.32
CA GLN A 431 2.95 -8.97 -17.48
C GLN A 431 2.88 -8.52 -16.03
N THR A 432 1.76 -8.76 -15.35
CA THR A 432 1.67 -8.53 -13.91
C THR A 432 1.78 -9.88 -13.22
N CYS A 433 2.76 -10.03 -12.34
CA CYS A 433 2.99 -11.25 -11.60
C CYS A 433 2.63 -11.04 -10.12
N VAL A 434 1.92 -12.01 -9.57
CA VAL A 434 1.53 -12.05 -8.16
C VAL A 434 2.03 -13.37 -7.58
N THR A 435 2.88 -13.29 -6.57
CA THR A 435 3.25 -14.47 -5.78
C THR A 435 2.53 -14.42 -4.45
N VAL A 436 1.80 -15.48 -4.14
CA VAL A 436 0.92 -15.60 -2.98
C VAL A 436 1.51 -16.66 -2.06
N GLY A 437 1.83 -16.27 -0.82
CA GLY A 437 2.43 -17.15 0.19
C GLY A 437 3.89 -17.49 -0.10
N MET A 438 4.79 -17.13 0.81
CA MET A 438 6.17 -17.58 0.76
C MET A 438 6.64 -18.02 2.14
N ARG A 439 6.43 -19.28 2.49
CA ARG A 439 7.27 -19.91 3.53
C ARG A 439 8.28 -20.83 2.85
N PRO A 440 9.58 -20.72 3.16
CA PRO A 440 10.50 -21.81 2.83
C PRO A 440 10.04 -23.06 3.58
N GLY A 441 9.89 -24.18 2.87
CA GLY A 441 9.65 -25.46 3.52
C GLY A 441 10.87 -25.82 4.36
N ASN A 442 10.68 -26.07 5.66
CA ASN A 442 11.68 -26.70 6.53
C ASN A 442 11.77 -28.21 6.23
N GLY A 443 11.97 -28.57 4.97
CA GLY A 443 12.04 -29.95 4.51
C GLY A 443 13.13 -30.10 3.48
N GLY A 444 14.32 -30.47 3.94
CA GLY A 444 15.39 -30.95 3.07
C GLY A 444 14.91 -32.21 2.35
N PHE A 445 14.67 -32.09 1.05
CA PHE A 445 14.86 -33.19 0.12
C PHE A 445 16.28 -33.05 -0.43
N GLU A 446 17.26 -33.56 0.31
CA GLU A 446 18.49 -34.07 -0.31
C GLU A 446 18.11 -35.37 -1.03
N LEU A 447 17.98 -35.30 -2.35
CA LEU A 447 18.01 -36.48 -3.19
C LEU A 447 19.47 -36.72 -3.58
N MET A 448 19.96 -37.93 -3.28
CA MET A 448 21.22 -38.49 -3.81
C MET A 448 21.25 -38.45 -5.33
#